data_AF-A0A9E6DS39-F1
#
_entry.id   AF-A0A9E6DS39-F1
#
_cell.length_a   1.000
_cell.length_b   1.000
_cell.length_c   1.000
_cell.angle_alpha   90.00
_cell.angle_beta   90.00
_cell.angle_gamma   90.00
#
_symmetry.space_group_name_H-M   'P 1'
#
loop_
_entity.id
_entity.type
_entity.pdbx_description
1 polymer ?
#
loop_
_entity_poly.entity_id
_entity_poly.type
_entity_poly.pdbx_seq_one_letter_code
_entity_poly.pdbx_strand_id
1 'polypeptide(L)'
;MSLFGKLVFFFLFPFLFAVLAWYISWKRKAAASWAFNIILTLIVLGQIGQIGRIGQYGALNQRLHEAELGMYNNINNPEKFDEAYNELIDVTYTALEKVCGKNTGLQKHKSCKIIYEFVDETKLSTEKWNKAVDTMDSLPSFLLLDNDAEFNHYKDTFRNYIKSADVYQEKYNKLLQNALKQLNNLDRNSVITQVFIKEFKEEIIKSQPKVNKLMQKHKERGSMLLQLVDFLQENRDKWSFENDELAMENDVMINKYSELLETATKIEDELESLAKELLKVDVDD
;
A
#
# COMPACT_ATOMS: atom_id res chain seq x y z
N MET A 1 -46.18 -15.29 2.78
CA MET A 1 -45.37 -14.10 3.17
C MET A 1 -46.28 -12.87 3.09
N SER A 2 -46.45 -12.12 4.19
CA SER A 2 -47.35 -10.95 4.21
C SER A 2 -46.83 -9.85 3.30
N LEU A 3 -47.72 -9.04 2.72
CA LEU A 3 -47.36 -7.89 1.87
C LEU A 3 -46.38 -6.93 2.58
N PHE A 4 -46.54 -6.80 3.90
CA PHE A 4 -45.68 -6.01 4.77
C PHE A 4 -44.27 -6.61 4.89
N GLY A 5 -44.14 -7.93 5.00
CA GLY A 5 -42.85 -8.62 5.01
C GLY A 5 -42.10 -8.49 3.68
N LYS A 6 -42.82 -8.47 2.55
CA LYS A 6 -42.23 -8.20 1.23
C LYS A 6 -41.77 -6.75 1.09
N LEU A 7 -42.56 -5.77 1.54
CA LEU A 7 -42.20 -4.35 1.52
C LEU A 7 -40.99 -4.04 2.41
N VAL A 8 -40.92 -4.62 3.60
CA VAL A 8 -39.77 -4.45 4.50
C VAL A 8 -38.49 -5.02 3.86
N PHE A 9 -38.56 -6.21 3.26
CA PHE A 9 -37.41 -6.79 2.54
C PHE A 9 -37.02 -5.96 1.29
N PHE A 10 -38.00 -5.40 0.59
CA PHE A 10 -37.79 -4.59 -0.62
C PHE A 10 -37.15 -3.23 -0.35
N PHE A 11 -37.28 -2.66 0.85
CA PHE A 11 -36.69 -1.35 1.18
C PHE A 11 -35.46 -1.44 2.09
N LEU A 12 -35.37 -2.40 3.00
CA LEU A 12 -34.22 -2.51 3.92
C LEU A 12 -32.99 -3.14 3.26
N PHE A 13 -33.18 -4.11 2.36
CA PHE A 13 -32.08 -4.80 1.71
C PHE A 13 -31.33 -3.86 0.73
N PRO A 14 -32.00 -3.09 -0.15
CA PRO A 14 -31.33 -2.15 -1.05
C PRO A 14 -30.67 -0.99 -0.31
N PHE A 15 -31.26 -0.49 0.77
CA PHE A 15 -30.61 0.52 1.61
C PHE A 15 -29.32 -0.02 2.26
N LEU A 16 -29.32 -1.28 2.72
CA LEU A 16 -28.12 -1.90 3.28
C LEU A 16 -27.02 -2.08 2.22
N PHE A 17 -27.39 -2.46 0.99
CA PHE A 17 -26.45 -2.64 -0.13
C PHE A 17 -25.95 -1.32 -0.71
N ALA A 18 -26.80 -0.29 -0.81
CA ALA A 18 -26.40 1.06 -1.18
C ALA A 18 -25.48 1.67 -0.12
N VAL A 19 -25.75 1.44 1.17
CA VAL A 19 -24.84 1.82 2.27
C VAL A 19 -23.54 1.02 2.21
N LEU A 20 -23.56 -0.28 1.90
CA LEU A 20 -22.35 -1.09 1.74
C LEU A 20 -21.52 -0.67 0.52
N ALA A 21 -22.14 -0.45 -0.64
CA ALA A 21 -21.48 0.03 -1.85
C ALA A 21 -20.95 1.47 -1.68
N TRP A 22 -21.69 2.33 -0.98
CA TRP A 22 -21.25 3.67 -0.58
C TRP A 22 -20.11 3.61 0.45
N TYR A 23 -20.17 2.70 1.42
CA TYR A 23 -19.14 2.51 2.45
C TYR A 23 -17.83 1.93 1.87
N ILE A 24 -17.94 0.99 0.93
CA ILE A 24 -16.84 0.40 0.16
C ILE A 24 -16.22 1.45 -0.78
N SER A 25 -17.03 2.32 -1.40
CA SER A 25 -16.53 3.35 -2.33
C SER A 25 -15.96 4.61 -1.67
N TRP A 26 -16.32 4.95 -0.42
CA TRP A 26 -16.01 6.28 0.14
C TRP A 26 -15.01 6.31 1.30
N LYS A 27 -14.83 5.24 2.11
CA LYS A 27 -14.06 5.34 3.37
C LYS A 27 -12.76 4.54 3.48
N ARG A 28 -12.38 3.71 2.50
CA ARG A 28 -11.27 2.75 2.68
C ARG A 28 -10.11 2.87 1.69
N LYS A 29 -10.06 3.96 0.91
CA LYS A 29 -9.20 4.15 -0.26
C LYS A 29 -7.67 4.18 -0.02
N ALA A 30 -7.16 4.00 1.20
CA ALA A 30 -5.92 4.69 1.52
C ALA A 30 -4.96 3.99 2.49
N ALA A 31 -5.46 3.35 3.55
CA ALA A 31 -4.58 2.78 4.59
C ALA A 31 -3.61 1.70 4.06
N ALA A 32 -4.06 0.82 3.15
CA ALA A 32 -3.25 -0.27 2.62
C ALA A 32 -2.18 0.16 1.61
N SER A 33 -2.43 1.22 0.82
CA SER A 33 -1.42 1.74 -0.11
C SER A 33 -0.28 2.48 0.62
N TRP A 34 -0.60 3.12 1.74
CA TRP A 34 0.33 3.89 2.56
C TRP A 34 1.31 3.06 3.39
N ALA A 35 0.92 1.83 3.73
CA ALA A 35 1.75 0.94 4.52
C ALA A 35 3.12 0.64 3.86
N PHE A 36 3.21 0.72 2.52
CA PHE A 36 4.47 0.51 1.80
C PHE A 36 5.43 1.70 1.86
N ASN A 37 4.89 2.91 1.76
CA ASN A 37 5.65 4.16 1.93
C ASN A 37 6.33 4.19 3.32
N ILE A 38 5.64 3.66 4.32
CA ILE A 38 6.08 3.67 5.72
C ILE A 38 7.21 2.67 5.98
N ILE A 39 7.15 1.48 5.37
CA ILE A 39 8.21 0.46 5.49
C ILE A 39 9.53 0.96 4.92
N LEU A 40 9.49 1.61 3.74
CA LEU A 40 10.68 2.22 3.15
C LEU A 40 11.30 3.21 4.14
N THR A 41 10.47 4.04 4.76
CA THR A 41 10.97 5.04 5.68
C THR A 41 11.54 4.45 6.96
N LEU A 42 10.88 3.45 7.56
CA LEU A 42 11.37 2.77 8.77
C LEU A 42 12.77 2.15 8.55
N ILE A 43 12.99 1.52 7.39
CA ILE A 43 14.30 0.94 7.04
C ILE A 43 15.41 2.01 7.03
N VAL A 44 15.10 3.21 6.54
CA VAL A 44 16.07 4.29 6.39
C VAL A 44 16.23 5.07 7.70
N LEU A 45 15.16 5.28 8.46
CA LEU A 45 15.17 5.93 9.77
C LEU A 45 15.94 5.13 10.82
N GLY A 46 15.77 3.81 10.87
CA GLY A 46 16.51 2.94 11.81
C GLY A 46 18.03 3.11 11.66
N GLN A 47 18.50 3.18 10.41
CA GLN A 47 19.91 3.40 10.09
C GLN A 47 20.39 4.80 10.50
N ILE A 48 19.63 5.84 10.17
CA ILE A 48 19.99 7.23 10.43
C ILE A 48 19.94 7.54 11.93
N GLY A 49 18.94 7.05 12.66
CA GLY A 49 18.78 7.29 14.09
C GLY A 49 19.92 6.70 14.92
N GLN A 50 20.43 5.51 14.55
CA GLN A 50 21.59 4.90 15.20
C GLN A 50 22.90 5.62 14.88
N ILE A 51 23.12 6.01 13.62
CA ILE A 51 24.30 6.80 13.25
C ILE A 51 24.24 8.21 13.86
N GLY A 52 23.04 8.77 13.97
CA GLY A 52 22.72 10.00 14.67
C GLY A 52 23.11 9.96 16.15
N ARG A 53 22.78 8.85 16.83
CA ARG A 53 23.18 8.59 18.23
C ARG A 53 24.69 8.49 18.39
N ILE A 54 25.37 7.79 17.47
CA ILE A 54 26.85 7.67 17.48
C ILE A 54 27.53 9.01 17.19
N GLY A 55 26.94 9.83 16.30
CA GLY A 55 27.45 11.15 15.93
C GLY A 55 26.99 12.32 16.79
N GLN A 56 26.25 12.06 17.88
CA GLN A 56 25.66 13.06 18.79
C GLN A 56 24.74 14.10 18.09
N TYR A 57 23.98 13.68 17.09
CA TYR A 57 23.05 14.54 16.34
C TYR A 57 21.64 14.57 16.97
N GLY A 58 21.52 14.93 18.26
CA GLY A 58 20.23 14.88 19.01
C GLY A 58 19.06 15.59 18.33
N ALA A 59 19.27 16.82 17.84
CA ALA A 59 18.24 17.58 17.13
C ALA A 59 17.80 16.95 15.78
N LEU A 60 18.66 16.15 15.16
CA LEU A 60 18.29 15.43 13.92
C LEU A 60 17.39 14.24 14.24
N ASN A 61 17.72 13.47 15.27
CA ASN A 61 16.92 12.34 15.71
C ASN A 61 15.51 12.79 16.15
N GLN A 62 15.42 13.93 16.84
CA GLN A 62 14.13 14.51 17.20
C GLN A 62 13.30 14.88 15.97
N ARG A 63 13.88 15.56 14.97
CA ARG A 63 13.15 15.92 13.74
C ARG A 63 12.69 14.70 12.95
N LEU A 64 13.50 13.64 12.90
CA LEU A 64 13.13 12.38 12.24
C LEU A 64 11.92 11.75 12.94
N HIS A 65 11.92 11.74 14.28
CA HIS A 65 10.82 11.22 15.07
C HIS A 65 9.54 12.08 14.94
N GLU A 66 9.67 13.41 14.92
CA GLU A 66 8.55 14.33 14.70
C GLU A 66 7.91 14.15 13.32
N ALA A 67 8.72 14.02 12.28
CA ALA A 67 8.22 13.75 10.92
C ALA A 67 7.58 12.37 10.80
N GLU A 68 8.14 11.36 11.48
CA GLU A 68 7.58 10.01 11.54
C GLU A 68 6.21 10.01 12.24
N LEU A 69 6.09 10.65 13.40
CA LEU A 69 4.82 10.85 14.10
C LEU A 69 3.82 11.66 13.26
N GLY A 70 4.29 12.70 12.56
CA GLY A 70 3.48 13.50 11.63
C GLY A 70 2.84 12.63 10.55
N MET A 71 3.62 11.74 9.93
CA MET A 71 3.13 10.78 8.95
C MET A 71 2.09 9.82 9.55
N TYR A 72 2.36 9.25 10.74
CA TYR A 72 1.42 8.35 11.40
C TYR A 72 0.10 9.03 11.80
N ASN A 73 0.16 10.27 12.30
CA ASN A 73 -1.03 11.02 12.72
C ASN A 73 -1.96 11.37 11.54
N ASN A 74 -1.40 11.43 10.33
CA ASN A 74 -2.16 11.77 9.12
C ASN A 74 -2.59 10.54 8.32
N ILE A 75 -2.41 9.32 8.83
CA ILE A 75 -2.70 8.07 8.12
C ILE A 75 -4.16 7.77 7.81
N ASN A 76 -5.08 8.65 8.17
CA ASN A 76 -6.48 8.55 7.78
C ASN A 76 -6.91 9.73 6.87
N ASN A 77 -5.96 10.56 6.45
CA ASN A 77 -6.19 11.75 5.62
C ASN A 77 -5.21 11.75 4.44
N PRO A 78 -5.67 11.45 3.20
CA PRO A 78 -4.79 11.30 2.05
C PRO A 78 -3.90 12.48 1.72
N GLU A 79 -4.50 13.67 1.62
CA GLU A 79 -3.77 14.88 1.26
C GLU A 79 -2.69 15.19 2.30
N LYS A 80 -3.05 15.08 3.58
CA LYS A 80 -2.09 15.32 4.68
C LYS A 80 -1.07 14.20 4.83
N PHE A 81 -1.41 12.97 4.46
CA PHE A 81 -0.47 11.84 4.49
C PHE A 81 0.62 12.04 3.45
N ASP A 82 0.27 12.43 2.22
CA ASP A 82 1.25 12.67 1.16
C ASP A 82 2.18 13.85 1.51
N GLU A 83 1.63 14.93 2.08
CA GLU A 83 2.43 16.04 2.60
C GLU A 83 3.41 15.58 3.70
N ALA A 84 2.91 14.86 4.70
CA ALA A 84 3.72 14.36 5.82
C ALA A 84 4.76 13.31 5.38
N TYR A 85 4.43 12.46 4.39
CA TYR A 85 5.35 11.50 3.81
C TYR A 85 6.48 12.21 3.06
N ASN A 86 6.17 13.23 2.26
CA ASN A 86 7.19 14.02 1.55
C ASN A 86 8.08 14.77 2.53
N GLU A 87 7.52 15.37 3.59
CA GLU A 87 8.30 15.99 4.66
C GLU A 87 9.27 14.99 5.29
N LEU A 88 8.79 13.79 5.59
CA LEU A 88 9.61 12.75 6.18
C LEU A 88 10.73 12.27 5.25
N ILE A 89 10.46 12.15 3.95
CA ILE A 89 11.48 11.86 2.93
C ILE A 89 12.53 12.98 2.87
N ASP A 90 12.12 14.25 2.90
CA ASP A 90 13.03 15.40 2.87
C ASP A 90 13.91 15.48 4.14
N VAL A 91 13.32 15.22 5.31
CA VAL A 91 14.06 15.12 6.57
C VAL A 91 15.05 13.95 6.52
N THR A 92 14.67 12.84 5.90
CA THR A 92 15.53 11.68 5.67
C THR A 92 16.72 12.02 4.76
N TYR A 93 16.49 12.69 3.62
CA TYR A 93 17.57 13.16 2.74
C TYR A 93 18.49 14.13 3.47
N THR A 94 17.95 15.11 4.20
CA THR A 94 18.73 16.07 5.00
C THR A 94 19.60 15.34 6.04
N ALA A 95 19.06 14.30 6.65
CA ALA A 95 19.74 13.50 7.64
C ALA A 95 20.88 12.68 7.03
N LEU A 96 20.63 12.04 5.88
CA LEU A 96 21.66 11.36 5.09
C LEU A 96 22.75 12.35 4.68
N GLU A 97 22.41 13.54 4.19
CA GLU A 97 23.39 14.57 3.82
C GLU A 97 24.22 15.02 5.01
N LYS A 98 23.62 15.20 6.19
CA LYS A 98 24.37 15.60 7.39
C LYS A 98 25.30 14.49 7.88
N VAL A 99 24.84 13.24 7.84
CA VAL A 99 25.63 12.06 8.20
C VAL A 99 26.76 11.84 7.19
N CYS A 100 26.49 11.99 5.89
CA CYS A 100 27.37 11.63 4.79
C CYS A 100 28.28 12.77 4.31
N GLY A 101 27.84 14.03 4.44
CA GLY A 101 28.48 15.23 3.87
C GLY A 101 29.63 15.80 4.69
N LYS A 102 29.79 15.41 5.97
CA LYS A 102 30.87 15.93 6.84
C LYS A 102 32.21 15.17 6.79
N ASN A 103 32.37 14.09 6.00
CA ASN A 103 33.54 13.19 6.16
C ASN A 103 34.27 12.78 4.87
N THR A 104 35.59 12.65 4.98
CA THR A 104 36.60 12.38 3.94
C THR A 104 36.93 10.89 3.70
N GLY A 105 36.25 9.96 4.36
CA GLY A 105 36.59 8.53 4.32
C GLY A 105 35.86 7.75 3.20
N LEU A 106 36.63 7.12 2.30
CA LEU A 106 36.13 6.35 1.13
C LEU A 106 35.04 5.32 1.47
N GLN A 107 35.16 4.62 2.61
CA GLN A 107 34.20 3.58 3.00
C GLN A 107 32.84 4.17 3.41
N LYS A 108 32.85 5.26 4.19
CA LYS A 108 31.62 5.96 4.57
C LYS A 108 30.89 6.52 3.37
N HIS A 109 31.63 7.06 2.40
CA HIS A 109 31.07 7.54 1.14
C HIS A 109 30.41 6.39 0.34
N LYS A 110 31.03 5.21 0.27
CA LYS A 110 30.45 4.03 -0.37
C LYS A 110 29.20 3.52 0.34
N SER A 111 29.19 3.44 1.67
CA SER A 111 27.98 3.05 2.43
C SER A 111 26.83 4.01 2.15
N CYS A 112 27.09 5.31 2.25
CA CYS A 112 26.09 6.35 1.99
C CYS A 112 25.52 6.26 0.57
N LYS A 113 26.38 6.07 -0.44
CA LYS A 113 25.95 5.93 -1.83
C LYS A 113 24.96 4.76 -2.01
N ILE A 114 25.24 3.61 -1.39
CA ILE A 114 24.36 2.44 -1.47
C ILE A 114 22.98 2.74 -0.85
N ILE A 115 22.95 3.46 0.27
CA ILE A 115 21.68 3.84 0.92
C ILE A 115 20.90 4.85 0.07
N TYR A 116 21.58 5.84 -0.53
CA TYR A 116 20.92 6.77 -1.46
C TYR A 116 20.31 6.05 -2.66
N GLU A 117 21.06 5.18 -3.32
CA GLU A 117 20.57 4.40 -4.47
C GLU A 117 19.37 3.53 -4.06
N PHE A 118 19.41 2.91 -2.87
CA PHE A 118 18.29 2.14 -2.33
C PHE A 118 17.03 2.99 -2.11
N VAL A 119 17.19 4.18 -1.52
CA VAL A 119 16.07 5.12 -1.28
C VAL A 119 15.46 5.57 -2.60
N ASP A 120 16.30 5.99 -3.56
CA ASP A 120 15.85 6.49 -4.86
C ASP A 120 15.11 5.42 -5.67
N GLU A 121 15.68 4.20 -5.75
CA GLU A 121 15.05 3.09 -6.48
C GLU A 121 13.74 2.63 -5.82
N THR A 122 13.65 2.71 -4.49
CA THR A 122 12.41 2.35 -3.80
C THR A 122 11.34 3.42 -3.96
N LYS A 123 11.68 4.71 -3.83
CA LYS A 123 10.77 5.83 -4.13
C LYS A 123 10.15 5.68 -5.52
N LEU A 124 10.98 5.48 -6.55
CA LEU A 124 10.52 5.27 -7.92
C LEU A 124 9.58 4.05 -8.06
N SER A 125 9.87 2.98 -7.32
CA SER A 125 9.04 1.78 -7.33
C SER A 125 7.69 2.02 -6.66
N THR A 126 7.67 2.77 -5.57
CA THR A 126 6.44 3.11 -4.86
C THR A 126 5.57 4.11 -5.61
N GLU A 127 6.15 5.13 -6.25
CA GLU A 127 5.41 6.06 -7.11
C GLU A 127 4.67 5.31 -8.24
N LYS A 128 5.32 4.32 -8.85
CA LYS A 128 4.70 3.49 -9.89
C LYS A 128 3.57 2.62 -9.33
N TRP A 129 3.75 2.08 -8.14
CA TRP A 129 2.72 1.30 -7.45
C TRP A 129 1.52 2.18 -7.08
N ASN A 130 1.73 3.33 -6.44
CA ASN A 130 0.67 4.26 -6.07
C ASN A 130 -0.13 4.70 -7.29
N LYS A 131 0.53 5.01 -8.41
CA LYS A 131 -0.18 5.33 -9.66
C LYS A 131 -1.12 4.20 -10.11
N ALA A 132 -0.73 2.94 -9.96
CA ALA A 132 -1.58 1.80 -10.31
C ALA A 132 -2.78 1.66 -9.35
N VAL A 133 -2.55 1.92 -8.05
CA VAL A 133 -3.62 1.96 -7.04
C VAL A 133 -4.59 3.10 -7.35
N ASP A 134 -4.10 4.31 -7.55
CA ASP A 134 -4.91 5.50 -7.85
C ASP A 134 -5.74 5.28 -9.12
N THR A 135 -5.14 4.72 -10.17
CA THR A 135 -5.85 4.42 -11.41
C THR A 135 -7.04 3.49 -11.14
N MET A 136 -6.82 2.42 -10.37
CA MET A 136 -7.88 1.49 -10.01
C MET A 136 -8.93 2.11 -9.08
N ASP A 137 -8.54 2.90 -8.07
CA ASP A 137 -9.47 3.54 -7.13
C ASP A 137 -10.22 4.76 -7.73
N SER A 138 -9.74 5.26 -8.87
CA SER A 138 -10.37 6.30 -9.69
C SER A 138 -11.37 5.76 -10.71
N LEU A 139 -11.46 4.43 -10.87
CA LEU A 139 -12.41 3.85 -11.81
C LEU A 139 -13.84 4.33 -11.48
N PRO A 140 -14.63 4.65 -12.50
CA PRO A 140 -16.03 4.98 -12.32
C PRO A 140 -16.78 3.84 -11.60
N SER A 141 -17.99 4.12 -11.14
CA SER A 141 -18.82 3.05 -10.58
C SER A 141 -19.10 1.97 -11.62
N PHE A 142 -19.16 0.69 -11.23
CA PHE A 142 -19.53 -0.44 -12.11
C PHE A 142 -20.90 -0.27 -12.80
N LEU A 143 -21.68 0.70 -12.32
CA LEU A 143 -22.98 1.15 -12.81
C LEU A 143 -22.91 1.77 -14.21
N LEU A 144 -21.71 2.16 -14.64
CA LEU A 144 -21.44 2.76 -15.93
C LEU A 144 -20.93 1.75 -16.97
N LEU A 145 -20.95 0.45 -16.65
CA LEU A 145 -20.56 -0.61 -17.58
C LEU A 145 -21.74 -0.97 -18.51
N ASP A 146 -21.85 -0.29 -19.63
CA ASP A 146 -22.87 -0.54 -20.64
C ASP A 146 -22.29 -1.22 -21.89
N ASN A 147 -20.99 -1.15 -22.17
CA ASN A 147 -20.44 -1.74 -23.40
C ASN A 147 -19.11 -2.49 -23.21
N ASP A 148 -18.74 -3.32 -24.19
CA ASP A 148 -17.52 -4.13 -24.16
C ASP A 148 -16.24 -3.31 -23.99
N ALA A 149 -16.20 -2.07 -24.48
CA ALA A 149 -15.03 -1.21 -24.31
C ALA A 149 -14.83 -0.83 -22.84
N GLU A 150 -15.91 -0.55 -22.11
CA GLU A 150 -15.87 -0.27 -20.68
C GLU A 150 -15.51 -1.52 -19.87
N PHE A 151 -16.11 -2.68 -20.16
CA PHE A 151 -15.69 -3.93 -19.51
C PHE A 151 -14.20 -4.21 -19.72
N ASN A 152 -13.71 -4.05 -20.95
CA ASN A 152 -12.29 -4.25 -21.26
C ASN A 152 -11.39 -3.23 -20.55
N HIS A 153 -11.81 -1.96 -20.46
CA HIS A 153 -11.06 -0.93 -19.73
C HIS A 153 -10.88 -1.30 -18.24
N TYR A 154 -11.93 -1.78 -17.58
CA TYR A 154 -11.85 -2.23 -16.18
C TYR A 154 -10.95 -3.45 -16.06
N LYS A 155 -11.12 -4.45 -16.94
CA LYS A 155 -10.29 -5.65 -16.93
C LYS A 155 -8.81 -5.32 -17.11
N ASP A 156 -8.47 -4.43 -18.03
CA ASP A 156 -7.09 -4.03 -18.27
C ASP A 156 -6.52 -3.23 -17.09
N THR A 157 -7.34 -2.40 -16.45
CA THR A 157 -6.95 -1.69 -15.23
C THR A 157 -6.63 -2.66 -14.09
N PHE A 158 -7.49 -3.66 -13.83
CA PHE A 158 -7.24 -4.65 -12.78
C PHE A 158 -6.06 -5.58 -13.11
N ARG A 159 -5.88 -5.98 -14.38
CA ARG A 159 -4.68 -6.74 -14.81
C ARG A 159 -3.41 -5.93 -14.59
N ASN A 160 -3.41 -4.63 -14.93
CA ASN A 160 -2.28 -3.75 -14.70
C ASN A 160 -2.00 -3.55 -13.21
N TYR A 161 -3.04 -3.48 -12.37
CA TYR A 161 -2.92 -3.41 -10.93
C TYR A 161 -2.23 -4.67 -10.34
N ILE A 162 -2.71 -5.86 -10.70
CA ILE A 162 -2.11 -7.15 -10.28
C ILE A 162 -0.63 -7.22 -10.73
N LYS A 163 -0.36 -6.89 -11.99
CA LYS A 163 1.01 -6.89 -12.54
C LYS A 163 1.90 -5.89 -11.79
N SER A 164 1.38 -4.73 -11.43
CA SER A 164 2.13 -3.71 -10.69
C SER A 164 2.47 -4.19 -9.28
N ALA A 165 1.58 -4.93 -8.63
CA ALA A 165 1.86 -5.56 -7.33
C ALA A 165 2.98 -6.60 -7.44
N ASP A 166 2.97 -7.47 -8.48
CA ASP A 166 4.06 -8.43 -8.72
C ASP A 166 5.39 -7.73 -8.97
N VAL A 167 5.40 -6.71 -9.85
CA VAL A 167 6.62 -5.94 -10.17
C VAL A 167 7.15 -5.23 -8.92
N TYR A 168 6.29 -4.65 -8.10
CA TYR A 168 6.70 -4.00 -6.86
C TYR A 168 7.31 -5.03 -5.88
N GLN A 169 6.62 -6.14 -5.64
CA GLN A 169 7.08 -7.21 -4.75
C GLN A 169 8.46 -7.75 -5.19
N GLU A 170 8.63 -8.04 -6.48
CA GLU A 170 9.89 -8.53 -7.03
C GLU A 170 11.01 -7.51 -6.88
N LYS A 171 10.75 -6.24 -7.23
CA LYS A 171 11.72 -5.17 -7.10
C LYS A 171 12.13 -4.96 -5.66
N TYR A 172 11.18 -4.86 -4.74
CA TYR A 172 11.46 -4.71 -3.31
C TYR A 172 12.42 -5.81 -2.83
N ASN A 173 12.09 -7.07 -3.10
CA ASN A 173 12.93 -8.21 -2.72
C ASN A 173 14.33 -8.15 -3.34
N LYS A 174 14.45 -7.75 -4.61
CA LYS A 174 15.75 -7.59 -5.28
C LYS A 174 16.57 -6.42 -4.73
N LEU A 175 15.94 -5.27 -4.48
CA LEU A 175 16.58 -4.08 -3.91
C LEU A 175 17.19 -4.38 -2.55
N LEU A 176 16.41 -5.05 -1.68
CA LEU A 176 16.88 -5.49 -0.37
C LEU A 176 18.11 -6.40 -0.48
N GLN A 177 18.06 -7.43 -1.34
CA GLN A 177 19.18 -8.36 -1.54
C GLN A 177 20.42 -7.66 -2.12
N ASN A 178 20.22 -6.77 -3.09
CA ASN A 178 21.32 -6.03 -3.74
C ASN A 178 22.00 -5.10 -2.76
N ALA A 179 21.24 -4.29 -2.01
CA ALA A 179 21.79 -3.39 -1.01
C ALA A 179 22.54 -4.16 0.09
N LEU A 180 21.99 -5.29 0.58
CA LEU A 180 22.70 -6.16 1.52
C LEU A 180 24.03 -6.69 0.95
N LYS A 181 24.02 -7.16 -0.30
CA LYS A 181 25.23 -7.68 -0.96
C LYS A 181 26.29 -6.59 -1.09
N GLN A 182 25.90 -5.39 -1.51
CA GLN A 182 26.80 -4.26 -1.67
C GLN A 182 27.37 -3.80 -0.32
N LEU A 183 26.54 -3.70 0.72
CA LEU A 183 26.99 -3.35 2.07
C LEU A 183 27.94 -4.40 2.66
N ASN A 184 27.67 -5.70 2.47
CA ASN A 184 28.53 -6.78 2.98
C ASN A 184 29.93 -6.84 2.32
N ASN A 185 30.11 -6.21 1.16
CA ASN A 185 31.41 -6.09 0.46
C ASN A 185 32.26 -4.91 0.95
N LEU A 186 31.73 -4.07 1.83
CA LEU A 186 32.48 -2.97 2.44
C LEU A 186 33.34 -3.47 3.61
N ASP A 187 34.29 -2.63 4.04
CA ASP A 187 35.16 -2.96 5.16
C ASP A 187 34.36 -3.15 6.45
N ARG A 188 34.33 -4.40 6.94
CA ARG A 188 33.60 -4.80 8.14
C ARG A 188 34.16 -4.20 9.42
N ASN A 189 35.35 -3.59 9.40
CA ASN A 189 35.90 -2.92 10.58
C ASN A 189 35.40 -1.48 10.74
N SER A 190 34.71 -0.93 9.74
CA SER A 190 34.08 0.38 9.84
C SER A 190 32.82 0.31 10.70
N VAL A 191 32.81 1.00 11.84
CA VAL A 191 31.64 1.11 12.75
C VAL A 191 30.37 1.51 11.99
N ILE A 192 30.48 2.45 11.06
CA ILE A 192 29.34 2.92 10.26
C ILE A 192 28.81 1.83 9.32
N THR A 193 29.72 1.08 8.70
CA THR A 193 29.34 -0.05 7.83
C THR A 193 28.67 -1.15 8.63
N GLN A 194 29.17 -1.47 9.83
CA GLN A 194 28.55 -2.46 10.71
C GLN A 194 27.14 -2.06 11.12
N VAL A 195 26.94 -0.79 11.49
CA VAL A 195 25.63 -0.25 11.87
C VAL A 195 24.66 -0.33 10.69
N PHE A 196 25.06 0.15 9.49
CA PHE A 196 24.22 0.03 8.31
C PHE A 196 23.85 -1.42 7.98
N ILE A 197 24.81 -2.34 8.01
CA ILE A 197 24.56 -3.77 7.72
C ILE A 197 23.59 -4.36 8.74
N LYS A 198 23.78 -4.09 10.04
CA LYS A 198 22.97 -4.67 11.11
C LYS A 198 21.53 -4.20 11.01
N GLU A 199 21.31 -2.88 11.03
CA GLU A 199 19.97 -2.29 11.04
C GLU A 199 19.21 -2.63 9.74
N PHE A 200 19.91 -2.60 8.59
CA PHE A 200 19.30 -2.99 7.32
C PHE A 200 18.86 -4.47 7.34
N LYS A 201 19.67 -5.37 7.90
CA LYS A 201 19.30 -6.80 8.02
C LYS A 201 18.10 -7.01 8.92
N GLU A 202 18.09 -6.37 10.09
CA GLU A 202 17.01 -6.50 11.07
C GLU A 202 15.68 -6.01 10.50
N GLU A 203 15.67 -4.83 9.88
CA GLU A 203 14.46 -4.27 9.26
C GLU A 203 14.01 -5.05 8.02
N ILE A 204 14.93 -5.62 7.23
CA ILE A 204 14.57 -6.53 6.13
C ILE A 204 13.84 -7.76 6.66
N ILE A 205 14.40 -8.43 7.67
CA ILE A 205 13.83 -9.65 8.26
C ILE A 205 12.42 -9.35 8.80
N LYS A 206 12.21 -8.19 9.42
CA LYS A 206 10.93 -7.76 9.97
C LYS A 206 9.91 -7.38 8.90
N SER A 207 10.32 -6.63 7.88
CA SER A 207 9.41 -6.01 6.91
C SER A 207 9.06 -6.92 5.72
N GLN A 208 10.00 -7.73 5.23
CA GLN A 208 9.84 -8.50 4.00
C GLN A 208 8.63 -9.45 4.01
N PRO A 209 8.37 -10.25 5.06
CA PRO A 209 7.19 -11.11 5.11
C PRO A 209 5.88 -10.31 5.06
N LYS A 210 5.85 -9.15 5.73
CA LYS A 210 4.67 -8.29 5.79
C LYS A 210 4.39 -7.63 4.43
N VAL A 211 5.41 -7.10 3.76
CA VAL A 211 5.33 -6.58 2.38
C VAL A 211 4.80 -7.64 1.43
N ASN A 212 5.37 -8.85 1.48
CA ASN A 212 4.96 -9.95 0.61
C ASN A 212 3.49 -10.34 0.85
N LYS A 213 3.05 -10.41 2.11
CA LYS A 213 1.66 -10.71 2.47
C LYS A 213 0.71 -9.62 1.98
N LEU A 214 1.08 -8.34 2.14
CA LEU A 214 0.26 -7.22 1.69
C LEU A 214 0.16 -7.18 0.15
N MET A 215 1.26 -7.38 -0.57
CA MET A 215 1.27 -7.50 -2.04
C MET A 215 0.42 -8.66 -2.53
N GLN A 216 0.47 -9.81 -1.86
CA GLN A 216 -0.37 -10.95 -2.19
C GLN A 216 -1.86 -10.62 -2.03
N LYS A 217 -2.25 -9.90 -0.98
CA LYS A 217 -3.63 -9.48 -0.78
C LYS A 217 -4.11 -8.47 -1.81
N HIS A 218 -3.24 -7.56 -2.25
CA HIS A 218 -3.56 -6.67 -3.37
C HIS A 218 -3.80 -7.45 -4.68
N LYS A 219 -3.03 -8.51 -4.94
CA LYS A 219 -3.28 -9.39 -6.10
C LYS A 219 -4.61 -10.13 -5.99
N GLU A 220 -4.97 -10.59 -4.80
CA GLU A 220 -6.27 -11.20 -4.53
C GLU A 220 -7.41 -10.20 -4.76
N ARG A 221 -7.27 -8.95 -4.30
CA ARG A 221 -8.22 -7.85 -4.57
C ARG A 221 -8.43 -7.66 -6.07
N GLY A 222 -7.34 -7.46 -6.83
CA GLY A 222 -7.43 -7.28 -8.28
C GLY A 222 -8.05 -8.48 -9.00
N SER A 223 -7.72 -9.70 -8.56
CA SER A 223 -8.25 -10.94 -9.15
C SER A 223 -9.75 -11.12 -8.86
N MET A 224 -10.21 -10.72 -7.68
CA MET A 224 -11.64 -10.68 -7.35
C MET A 224 -12.33 -9.67 -8.28
N LEU A 225 -11.80 -8.44 -8.38
CA LEU A 225 -12.42 -7.39 -9.18
C LEU A 225 -12.52 -7.79 -10.66
N LEU A 226 -11.53 -8.53 -11.19
CA LEU A 226 -11.64 -9.17 -12.50
C LEU A 226 -12.79 -10.16 -12.59
N GLN A 227 -12.93 -11.08 -11.64
CA GLN A 227 -14.03 -12.06 -11.62
C GLN A 227 -15.39 -11.38 -11.57
N LEU A 228 -15.52 -10.27 -10.82
CA LEU A 228 -16.75 -9.49 -10.77
C LEU A 228 -17.11 -8.90 -12.15
N VAL A 229 -16.14 -8.30 -12.83
CA VAL A 229 -16.35 -7.73 -14.17
C VAL A 229 -16.58 -8.80 -15.23
N ASP A 230 -15.87 -9.93 -15.15
CA ASP A 230 -16.12 -11.10 -16.02
C ASP A 230 -17.57 -11.60 -15.82
N PHE A 231 -18.01 -11.79 -14.58
CA PHE A 231 -19.36 -12.23 -14.25
C PHE A 231 -20.44 -11.25 -14.78
N LEU A 232 -20.23 -9.94 -14.61
CA LEU A 232 -21.15 -8.93 -15.13
C LEU A 232 -21.18 -8.94 -16.67
N GLN A 233 -20.03 -9.06 -17.34
CA GLN A 233 -20.00 -9.10 -18.80
C GLN A 233 -20.68 -10.35 -19.38
N GLU A 234 -20.41 -11.52 -18.81
CA GLU A 234 -20.99 -12.80 -19.25
C GLU A 234 -22.52 -12.84 -19.13
N ASN A 235 -23.08 -11.99 -18.25
CA ASN A 235 -24.51 -11.93 -17.97
C ASN A 235 -25.12 -10.56 -18.32
N ARG A 236 -24.49 -9.78 -19.20
CA ARG A 236 -24.90 -8.40 -19.53
C ARG A 236 -26.39 -8.22 -19.82
N ASP A 237 -27.01 -9.17 -20.52
CA ASP A 237 -28.43 -9.07 -20.89
C ASP A 237 -29.39 -9.49 -19.76
N LYS A 238 -28.86 -9.93 -18.61
CA LYS A 238 -29.60 -10.51 -17.48
C LYS A 238 -29.49 -9.70 -16.20
N TRP A 239 -28.87 -8.53 -16.29
CA TRP A 239 -28.90 -7.55 -15.23
C TRP A 239 -29.12 -6.16 -15.82
N SER A 240 -29.69 -5.28 -15.01
CA SER A 240 -29.86 -3.88 -15.33
C SER A 240 -29.54 -3.07 -14.10
N PHE A 241 -29.13 -1.82 -14.31
CA PHE A 241 -28.89 -0.90 -13.23
C PHE A 241 -29.80 0.30 -13.38
N GLU A 242 -30.84 0.39 -12.55
CA GLU A 242 -31.84 1.45 -12.58
C GLU A 242 -32.08 1.97 -11.15
N ASN A 243 -32.21 3.29 -10.99
CA ASN A 243 -32.47 3.95 -9.69
C ASN A 243 -31.49 3.58 -8.56
N ASP A 244 -30.20 3.50 -8.87
CA ASP A 244 -29.15 3.06 -7.94
C ASP A 244 -29.28 1.60 -7.47
N GLU A 245 -30.06 0.78 -8.18
CA GLU A 245 -30.30 -0.63 -7.88
C GLU A 245 -29.81 -1.55 -9.00
N LEU A 246 -29.06 -2.59 -8.62
CA LEU A 246 -28.68 -3.69 -9.50
C LEU A 246 -29.79 -4.73 -9.49
N ALA A 247 -30.58 -4.78 -10.55
CA ALA A 247 -31.58 -5.80 -10.76
C ALA A 247 -30.98 -6.96 -11.55
N MET A 248 -31.15 -8.19 -11.07
CA MET A 248 -30.72 -9.41 -11.75
C MET A 248 -31.92 -10.33 -12.02
N GLU A 249 -31.85 -11.08 -13.12
CA GLU A 249 -32.97 -11.88 -13.62
C GLU A 249 -33.37 -13.04 -12.68
N ASN A 250 -32.43 -13.61 -11.90
CA ASN A 250 -32.71 -14.78 -11.06
C ASN A 250 -31.83 -14.88 -9.80
N ASP A 251 -32.31 -15.68 -8.83
CA ASP A 251 -31.66 -15.91 -7.53
C ASP A 251 -30.25 -16.50 -7.63
N VAL A 252 -29.96 -17.31 -8.66
CA VAL A 252 -28.62 -17.91 -8.84
C VAL A 252 -27.58 -16.81 -9.10
N MET A 253 -27.94 -15.84 -9.94
CA MET A 253 -27.07 -14.68 -10.21
C MET A 253 -26.92 -13.78 -8.98
N ILE A 254 -28.01 -13.50 -8.27
CA ILE A 254 -27.99 -12.71 -7.03
C ILE A 254 -27.06 -13.34 -6.01
N ASN A 255 -27.17 -14.66 -5.81
CA ASN A 255 -26.32 -15.41 -4.89
C ASN A 255 -24.85 -15.33 -5.32
N LYS A 256 -24.56 -15.55 -6.61
CA LYS A 256 -23.19 -15.51 -7.11
C LYS A 256 -22.55 -14.12 -6.97
N TYR A 257 -23.30 -13.07 -7.29
CA TYR A 257 -22.87 -11.69 -7.10
C TYR A 257 -22.62 -11.37 -5.62
N SER A 258 -23.52 -11.81 -4.73
CA SER A 258 -23.37 -11.60 -3.28
C SER A 258 -22.12 -12.30 -2.73
N GLU A 259 -21.83 -13.53 -3.16
CA GLU A 259 -20.59 -14.24 -2.80
C GLU A 259 -19.32 -13.47 -3.21
N LEU A 260 -19.33 -12.89 -4.42
CA LEU A 260 -18.20 -12.07 -4.91
C LEU A 260 -18.03 -10.80 -4.07
N LEU A 261 -19.13 -10.13 -3.70
CA LEU A 261 -19.09 -8.94 -2.84
C LEU A 261 -18.63 -9.26 -1.41
N GLU A 262 -19.09 -10.36 -0.83
CA GLU A 262 -18.64 -10.80 0.49
C GLU A 262 -17.14 -11.11 0.49
N THR A 263 -16.68 -11.80 -0.56
CA THR A 263 -15.25 -12.07 -0.76
C THR A 263 -14.44 -10.78 -0.90
N ALA A 264 -14.94 -9.81 -1.67
CA ALA A 264 -14.30 -8.51 -1.81
C ALA A 264 -14.19 -7.78 -0.47
N THR A 265 -15.28 -7.75 0.29
CA THR A 265 -15.33 -7.11 1.62
C THR A 265 -14.30 -7.71 2.57
N LYS A 266 -14.19 -9.05 2.60
CA LYS A 266 -13.20 -9.75 3.42
C LYS A 266 -11.77 -9.40 3.01
N ILE A 267 -11.48 -9.32 1.71
CA ILE A 267 -10.16 -8.92 1.21
C ILE A 267 -9.83 -7.49 1.65
N GLU A 268 -10.78 -6.56 1.57
CA GLU A 268 -10.59 -5.17 2.05
C GLU A 268 -10.30 -5.11 3.55
N ASP A 269 -11.04 -5.88 4.37
CA ASP A 269 -10.80 -5.95 5.81
C ASP A 269 -9.40 -6.51 6.13
N GLU A 270 -8.96 -7.53 5.40
CA GLU A 270 -7.63 -8.11 5.56
C GLU A 270 -6.51 -7.14 5.11
N LEU A 271 -6.72 -6.39 4.02
CA LEU A 271 -5.82 -5.32 3.59
C LEU A 271 -5.71 -4.21 4.65
N GLU A 272 -6.84 -3.79 5.21
CA GLU A 272 -6.87 -2.79 6.29
C GLU A 272 -6.15 -3.30 7.54
N SER A 273 -6.36 -4.57 7.92
CA SER A 273 -5.67 -5.18 9.05
C SER A 273 -4.15 -5.26 8.83
N LEU A 274 -3.72 -5.69 7.64
CA LEU A 274 -2.30 -5.77 7.30
C LEU A 274 -1.63 -4.41 7.24
N ALA A 275 -2.34 -3.41 6.74
CA ALA A 275 -1.92 -2.03 6.84
C ALA A 275 -1.67 -1.68 8.32
N LYS A 276 -2.66 -1.87 9.19
CA LYS A 276 -2.51 -1.59 10.63
C LYS A 276 -1.36 -2.37 11.29
N GLU A 277 -1.13 -3.63 10.93
CA GLU A 277 0.00 -4.44 11.43
C GLU A 277 1.39 -3.92 10.99
N LEU A 278 1.44 -3.23 9.85
CA LEU A 278 2.64 -2.54 9.38
C LEU A 278 2.85 -1.20 10.09
N LEU A 279 1.77 -0.62 10.62
CA LEU A 279 1.73 0.68 11.29
C LEU A 279 1.93 0.62 12.79
N LYS A 280 1.68 -0.54 13.41
CA LYS A 280 2.03 -0.76 14.81
C LYS A 280 3.56 -0.77 14.95
N VAL A 281 4.09 0.43 15.18
CA VAL A 281 5.36 0.62 15.87
C VAL A 281 5.12 0.14 17.30
N ASP A 282 5.97 -0.75 17.81
CA ASP A 282 6.10 -0.95 19.25
C ASP A 282 6.64 0.36 19.80
N VAL A 283 5.74 1.29 20.12
CA VAL A 283 6.07 2.45 20.93
C VAL A 283 6.18 1.89 22.34
N ASP A 284 7.38 1.46 22.72
CA ASP A 284 7.69 1.19 24.11
C ASP A 284 7.46 2.51 24.88
N ASP A 285 6.44 2.51 25.74
CA ASP A 285 6.23 3.52 26.80
C ASP A 285 7.41 3.54 27.79
#